data_AF-A0A3D5HAR9-F1
#
_entry.id   AF-A0A3D5HAR9-F1
#
_cell.length_a   1.000
_cell.length_b   1.000
_cell.length_c   1.000
_cell.angle_alpha   90.00
_cell.angle_beta   90.00
_cell.angle_gamma   90.00
#
_symmetry.space_group_name_H-M   'P 1'
#
loop_
_entity.id
_entity.type
_entity.pdbx_description
1 polymer ?
#
loop_
_entity_poly.entity_id
_entity_poly.type
_entity_poly.pdbx_seq_one_letter_code
_entity_poly.pdbx_strand_id
1 'polypeptide(L)'
;MSLILALVVATIIILIRMIQKEKPKEVAKPVLVKRYVHPGHGWLRLTQDGDVLVGLDDFGQSLVGSIDEVRLPRLLCRVRQGEVGWTVRHGQRSVPLRSPVTGWVIEKNEMVLNNPSLVNSSPYGDGWLLRVRPSKVNLQLHNLFTGKVASKWQDAERSELASFFSGTPALMYQEGGVLLQNLADKCSDDEWRTIARRFFQTD
;
A
#
# COMPACT_ATOMS: atom_id res chain seq x y z
N MET A 1 -19.74 -64.45 18.89
CA MET A 1 -18.67 -63.43 18.98
C MET A 1 -18.59 -62.66 17.67
N SER A 2 -19.38 -61.61 17.42
CA SER A 2 -20.71 -61.27 17.94
C SER A 2 -21.23 -60.12 17.08
N LEU A 3 -22.41 -60.28 16.46
CA LEU A 3 -23.17 -59.19 15.81
C LEU A 3 -23.25 -57.93 16.70
N ILE A 4 -23.22 -58.13 18.02
CA ILE A 4 -23.19 -57.10 19.06
C ILE A 4 -21.99 -56.15 18.88
N LEU A 5 -20.80 -56.66 18.53
CA LEU A 5 -19.62 -55.83 18.35
C LEU A 5 -19.75 -54.91 17.11
N ALA A 6 -20.32 -55.42 16.03
CA ALA A 6 -20.56 -54.64 14.81
C ALA A 6 -21.61 -53.53 15.05
N LEU A 7 -22.65 -53.83 15.82
CA LEU A 7 -23.70 -52.85 16.16
C LEU A 7 -23.15 -51.73 17.06
N VAL A 8 -22.28 -52.06 18.02
CA VAL A 8 -21.62 -51.10 18.92
C VAL A 8 -20.65 -50.20 18.13
N VAL A 9 -19.85 -50.77 17.23
CA VAL A 9 -18.95 -49.96 16.38
C VAL A 9 -19.73 -49.03 15.46
N ALA A 10 -20.83 -49.51 14.85
CA ALA A 10 -21.67 -48.69 13.99
C ALA A 10 -22.31 -47.52 14.76
N THR A 11 -22.82 -47.75 15.97
CA THR A 11 -23.41 -46.70 16.81
C THR A 11 -22.37 -45.69 17.29
N ILE A 12 -21.15 -46.12 17.65
CA ILE A 12 -20.05 -45.22 18.00
C ILE A 12 -19.65 -44.34 16.82
N ILE A 13 -19.54 -44.89 15.60
CA ILE A 13 -19.20 -44.12 14.39
C ILE A 13 -20.28 -43.09 14.06
N ILE A 14 -21.55 -43.45 14.22
CA ILE A 14 -22.68 -42.52 14.02
C ILE A 14 -22.62 -41.40 15.06
N LEU A 15 -22.36 -41.74 16.34
CA LEU A 15 -22.24 -40.76 17.40
C LEU A 15 -21.06 -39.80 17.18
N ILE A 16 -19.90 -40.31 16.75
CA ILE A 16 -18.74 -39.47 16.39
C ILE A 16 -19.08 -38.55 15.21
N ARG A 17 -19.78 -39.05 14.19
CA ARG A 17 -20.24 -38.23 13.05
C ARG A 17 -21.27 -37.18 13.45
N MET A 18 -22.11 -37.45 14.44
CA MET A 18 -23.04 -36.47 14.99
C MET A 18 -22.33 -35.39 15.82
N ILE A 19 -21.27 -35.75 16.55
CA ILE A 19 -20.46 -34.78 17.32
C ILE A 19 -19.61 -33.88 16.39
N GLN A 20 -19.24 -34.36 15.19
CA GLN A 20 -18.42 -33.57 14.24
C GLN A 20 -19.21 -32.69 13.27
N LYS A 21 -20.55 -32.75 13.25
CA LYS A 21 -21.34 -31.79 12.47
C LYS A 21 -21.57 -30.52 13.27
N GLU A 22 -21.07 -29.43 12.70
CA GLU A 22 -21.31 -28.03 13.07
C GLU A 22 -20.53 -27.50 14.27
N LYS A 23 -19.19 -27.44 14.13
CA LYS A 23 -18.52 -26.23 14.61
C LYS A 23 -19.01 -25.07 13.73
N PRO A 24 -19.62 -24.01 14.29
CA PRO A 24 -20.03 -22.86 13.49
C PRO A 24 -18.80 -22.33 12.77
N LYS A 25 -18.91 -22.07 11.46
CA LYS A 25 -17.89 -21.31 10.73
C LYS A 25 -17.77 -19.97 11.44
N GLU A 26 -16.69 -19.79 12.19
CA GLU A 26 -16.36 -18.51 12.78
C GLU A 26 -16.29 -17.51 11.63
N VAL A 27 -17.29 -16.63 11.54
CA VAL A 27 -17.27 -15.52 10.59
C VAL A 27 -16.08 -14.69 11.02
N ALA A 28 -14.95 -14.87 10.32
CA ALA A 28 -13.73 -14.15 10.61
C ALA A 28 -14.10 -12.67 10.69
N LYS A 29 -14.00 -12.09 11.89
CA LYS A 29 -14.06 -10.64 12.06
C LYS A 29 -13.15 -10.06 10.99
N PRO A 30 -13.58 -9.05 10.19
CA PRO A 30 -12.71 -8.48 9.17
C PRO A 30 -11.42 -8.10 9.87
N VAL A 31 -10.34 -8.82 9.55
CA VAL A 31 -9.02 -8.52 10.08
C VAL A 31 -8.77 -7.10 9.61
N LEU A 32 -8.83 -6.15 10.54
CA LEU A 32 -8.55 -4.75 10.23
C LEU A 32 -7.14 -4.74 9.65
N VAL A 33 -7.07 -4.61 8.33
CA VAL A 33 -5.82 -4.65 7.60
C VAL A 33 -5.04 -3.42 8.05
N LYS A 34 -4.10 -3.63 8.98
CA LYS A 34 -3.35 -2.55 9.59
C LYS A 34 -2.32 -2.05 8.59
N ARG A 35 -2.62 -0.91 7.96
CA ARG A 35 -1.72 -0.19 7.06
C ARG A 35 -1.03 0.95 7.81
N TYR A 36 0.24 1.13 7.49
CA TYR A 36 1.05 2.24 7.95
C TYR A 36 1.49 3.07 6.74
N VAL A 37 1.60 4.38 6.91
CA VAL A 37 1.96 5.32 5.83
C VAL A 37 3.15 6.16 6.27
N HIS A 38 4.18 6.22 5.44
CA HIS A 38 5.35 7.07 5.61
C HIS A 38 5.03 8.49 5.12
N PRO A 39 5.58 9.55 5.73
CA PRO A 39 5.37 10.93 5.28
C PRO A 39 5.71 11.19 3.80
N GLY A 40 6.61 10.40 3.21
CA GLY A 40 6.90 10.40 1.77
C GLY A 40 5.97 9.51 0.92
N HIS A 41 4.71 9.32 1.33
CA HIS A 41 3.63 8.60 0.62
C HIS A 41 3.81 7.09 0.35
N GLY A 42 4.92 6.48 0.78
CA GLY A 42 5.04 5.02 0.79
C GLY A 42 4.18 4.40 1.88
N TRP A 43 3.37 3.38 1.57
CA TRP A 43 2.64 2.61 2.58
C TRP A 43 3.25 1.24 2.80
N LEU A 44 3.02 0.66 3.98
CA LEU A 44 3.28 -0.76 4.27
C LEU A 44 2.05 -1.46 4.87
N ARG A 45 1.91 -2.74 4.56
CA ARG A 45 0.89 -3.66 5.11
C ARG A 45 1.58 -4.92 5.58
N LEU A 46 1.28 -5.33 6.82
CA LEU A 46 1.76 -6.60 7.37
C LEU A 46 1.06 -7.78 6.68
N THR A 47 1.85 -8.78 6.30
CA THR A 47 1.35 -10.09 5.85
C THR A 47 1.27 -11.05 7.04
N GLN A 48 0.59 -12.18 6.87
CA GLN A 48 0.49 -13.21 7.91
C GLN A 48 1.85 -13.86 8.21
N ASP A 49 2.75 -13.90 7.22
CA ASP A 49 4.07 -14.53 7.33
C ASP A 49 5.15 -13.61 7.96
N GLY A 50 4.77 -12.41 8.41
CA GLY A 50 5.69 -11.43 9.01
C GLY A 50 6.47 -10.57 8.00
N ASP A 51 6.36 -10.85 6.71
CA ASP A 51 6.81 -9.94 5.66
C ASP A 51 5.86 -8.75 5.53
N VAL A 52 6.29 -7.70 4.82
CA VAL A 52 5.45 -6.54 4.52
C VAL A 52 5.32 -6.34 3.02
N LEU A 53 4.12 -5.98 2.58
CA LEU A 53 3.90 -5.40 1.26
C LEU A 53 4.06 -3.89 1.36
N VAL A 54 4.70 -3.28 0.38
CA VAL A 54 4.86 -1.82 0.29
C VAL A 54 4.37 -1.31 -1.05
N GLY A 55 3.87 -0.08 -1.09
CA GLY A 55 3.43 0.59 -2.31
C GLY A 55 3.34 2.10 -2.17
N LEU A 56 2.78 2.78 -3.18
CA LEU A 56 2.49 4.21 -3.16
C LEU A 56 1.03 4.44 -2.72
N ASP A 57 0.79 5.41 -1.85
CA ASP A 57 -0.55 5.68 -1.33
C ASP A 57 -1.43 6.45 -2.34
N ASP A 58 -2.73 6.54 -2.05
CA ASP A 58 -3.70 7.14 -2.96
C ASP A 58 -3.40 8.62 -3.30
N PHE A 59 -2.95 9.39 -2.30
CA PHE A 59 -2.58 10.77 -2.52
C PHE A 59 -1.34 10.87 -3.41
N GLY A 60 -0.29 10.11 -3.08
CA GLY A 60 0.97 10.12 -3.80
C GLY A 60 0.80 9.70 -5.26
N GLN A 61 0.05 8.62 -5.54
CA GLN A 61 -0.20 8.21 -6.93
C GLN A 61 -0.97 9.28 -7.70
N SER A 62 -1.97 9.92 -7.06
CA SER A 62 -2.76 10.98 -7.69
C SER A 62 -1.88 12.16 -8.04
N LEU A 63 -0.99 12.56 -7.13
CA LEU A 63 -0.07 13.68 -7.29
C LEU A 63 0.96 13.45 -8.40
N VAL A 64 1.45 12.21 -8.57
CA VAL A 64 2.33 11.85 -9.69
C VAL A 64 1.60 11.98 -11.04
N GLY A 65 0.33 11.57 -11.08
CA GLY A 65 -0.47 11.50 -12.30
C GLY A 65 -0.50 10.09 -12.89
N SER A 66 -0.63 9.97 -14.21
CA SER A 66 -0.72 8.67 -14.89
C SER A 66 0.63 7.96 -14.90
N ILE A 67 0.84 6.99 -14.02
CA ILE A 67 2.13 6.31 -13.89
C ILE A 67 2.33 5.38 -15.10
N ASP A 68 3.36 5.65 -15.89
CA ASP A 68 3.68 4.88 -17.11
C ASP A 68 4.95 4.02 -16.98
N GLU A 69 5.77 4.23 -15.94
CA GLU A 69 6.91 3.37 -15.64
C GLU A 69 7.16 3.27 -14.12
N VAL A 70 7.55 2.08 -13.67
CA VAL A 70 7.96 1.79 -12.29
C VAL A 70 9.34 1.13 -12.31
N ARG A 71 10.30 1.72 -11.60
CA ARG A 71 11.66 1.19 -11.44
C ARG A 71 11.83 0.64 -10.03
N LEU A 72 11.93 -0.67 -9.94
CA LEU A 72 12.09 -1.39 -8.68
C LEU A 72 13.54 -1.85 -8.48
N PRO A 73 14.03 -1.90 -7.23
CA PRO A 73 15.34 -2.46 -6.91
C PRO A 73 15.38 -3.97 -7.20
N ARG A 74 16.58 -4.54 -7.30
CA ARG A 74 16.74 -5.99 -7.54
C ARG A 74 16.25 -6.80 -6.33
N LEU A 75 15.89 -8.06 -6.57
CA LEU A 75 15.67 -9.02 -5.49
C LEU A 75 16.93 -9.11 -4.62
N LEU A 76 16.73 -9.35 -3.33
CA LEU A 76 17.77 -9.39 -2.31
C LEU A 76 18.53 -8.07 -2.10
N CYS A 77 18.11 -6.95 -2.72
CA CYS A 77 18.62 -5.64 -2.30
C CYS A 77 18.02 -5.24 -0.96
N ARG A 78 18.80 -4.49 -0.18
CA ARG A 78 18.36 -3.90 1.07
C ARG A 78 17.77 -2.52 0.82
N VAL A 79 16.55 -2.29 1.29
CA VAL A 79 15.93 -0.97 1.37
C VAL A 79 15.98 -0.46 2.81
N ARG A 80 16.04 0.86 3.01
CA ARG A 80 16.04 1.48 4.35
C ARG A 80 14.91 2.49 4.47
N GLN A 81 14.26 2.51 5.64
CA GLN A 81 13.18 3.45 5.92
C GLN A 81 13.70 4.88 5.75
N GLY A 82 12.96 5.70 4.99
CA GLY A 82 13.34 7.08 4.71
C GLY A 82 14.40 7.25 3.61
N GLU A 83 15.04 6.19 3.11
CA GLU A 83 15.93 6.28 1.93
C GLU A 83 15.15 5.96 0.65
N VAL A 84 15.64 6.43 -0.51
CA VAL A 84 15.05 6.10 -1.81
C VAL A 84 15.07 4.59 -2.02
N GLY A 85 13.88 4.01 -2.18
CA GLY A 85 13.70 2.56 -2.38
C GLY A 85 13.39 2.21 -3.83
N TRP A 86 12.65 3.05 -4.53
CA TRP A 86 12.20 2.85 -5.91
C TRP A 86 11.86 4.19 -6.58
N THR A 87 11.49 4.16 -7.85
CA THR A 87 11.11 5.36 -8.62
C THR A 87 9.89 5.07 -9.45
N VAL A 88 8.96 6.02 -9.54
CA VAL A 88 7.83 5.99 -10.49
C VAL A 88 7.98 7.14 -11.48
N ARG A 89 7.44 6.98 -12.69
CA ARG A 89 7.50 8.00 -13.73
C ARG A 89 6.12 8.27 -14.34
N HIS A 90 5.87 9.53 -14.62
CA HIS A 90 4.77 10.01 -15.45
C HIS A 90 5.36 10.96 -16.52
N GLY A 91 5.25 10.58 -17.79
CA GLY A 91 5.87 11.29 -18.90
C GLY A 91 7.38 11.43 -18.69
N GLN A 92 7.91 12.66 -18.69
CA GLN A 92 9.34 12.89 -18.47
C GLN A 92 9.73 13.05 -16.98
N ARG A 93 8.79 12.88 -16.05
CA ARG A 93 8.99 13.21 -14.64
C ARG A 93 9.14 11.96 -13.78
N SER A 94 10.35 11.78 -13.27
CA SER A 94 10.67 10.70 -12.34
C SER A 94 10.54 11.18 -10.90
N VAL A 95 9.85 10.40 -10.07
CA VAL A 95 9.67 10.66 -8.64
C VAL A 95 10.34 9.53 -7.84
N PRO A 96 11.51 9.79 -7.24
CA PRO A 96 12.12 8.84 -6.32
C PRO A 96 11.27 8.78 -5.05
N LEU A 97 10.94 7.57 -4.61
CA LEU A 97 10.07 7.33 -3.46
C LEU A 97 10.86 6.67 -2.33
N ARG A 98 10.62 7.16 -1.11
CA ARG A 98 11.28 6.67 0.09
C ARG A 98 10.61 5.39 0.59
N SER A 99 11.42 4.40 0.97
CA SER A 99 10.89 3.16 1.54
C SER A 99 10.26 3.44 2.92
N PRO A 100 9.08 2.88 3.24
CA PRO A 100 8.46 3.00 4.56
C PRO A 100 9.08 2.04 5.59
N VAL A 101 9.99 1.15 5.17
CA VAL A 101 10.54 0.06 6.00
C VAL A 101 12.01 -0.20 5.68
N THR A 102 12.74 -0.69 6.68
CA THR A 102 14.09 -1.25 6.48
C THR A 102 14.03 -2.78 6.39
N GLY A 103 14.52 -3.33 5.29
CA GLY A 103 14.45 -4.77 5.05
C GLY A 103 15.09 -5.22 3.75
N TRP A 104 14.89 -6.50 3.43
CA TRP A 104 15.37 -7.13 2.20
C TRP A 104 14.22 -7.36 1.24
N VAL A 105 14.39 -6.97 -0.02
CA VAL A 105 13.41 -7.23 -1.08
C VAL A 105 13.39 -8.73 -1.37
N ILE A 106 12.24 -9.36 -1.17
CA ILE A 106 12.05 -10.79 -1.43
C ILE A 106 11.13 -11.05 -2.63
N GLU A 107 10.37 -10.04 -3.06
CA GLU A 107 9.48 -10.13 -4.21
C GLU A 107 9.30 -8.75 -4.85
N LYS A 108 9.18 -8.72 -6.18
CA LYS A 108 8.76 -7.56 -6.96
C LYS A 108 7.40 -7.87 -7.58
N ASN A 109 6.51 -6.88 -7.64
CA ASN A 109 5.25 -7.08 -8.32
C ASN A 109 5.42 -7.00 -9.84
N GLU A 110 5.55 -8.16 -10.48
CA GLU A 110 5.69 -8.28 -11.94
C GLU A 110 4.43 -7.77 -12.68
N MET A 111 3.24 -7.79 -12.05
CA MET A 111 2.03 -7.24 -12.66
C MET A 111 2.14 -5.72 -12.83
N VAL A 112 2.70 -5.02 -11.84
CA VAL A 112 2.93 -3.57 -11.92
C VAL A 112 4.04 -3.22 -12.91
N LEU A 113 5.08 -4.05 -13.02
CA LEU A 113 6.14 -3.82 -14.01
C LEU A 113 5.60 -3.94 -15.45
N ASN A 114 4.64 -4.84 -15.69
CA ASN A 114 3.98 -5.00 -16.99
C ASN A 114 2.81 -4.03 -17.20
N ASN A 115 2.14 -3.61 -16.13
CA ASN A 115 1.02 -2.67 -16.15
C ASN A 115 1.13 -1.64 -15.00
N PRO A 116 1.92 -0.56 -15.19
CA PRO A 116 2.14 0.47 -14.18
C PRO A 116 0.87 1.18 -13.70
N SER A 117 -0.21 1.21 -14.50
CA SER A 117 -1.47 1.86 -14.14
C SER A 117 -2.14 1.23 -12.90
N LEU A 118 -1.75 0.00 -12.51
CA LEU A 118 -2.22 -0.64 -11.28
C LEU A 118 -1.87 0.15 -10.03
N VAL A 119 -0.77 0.93 -10.06
CA VAL A 119 -0.42 1.84 -8.97
C VAL A 119 -1.48 2.93 -8.80
N ASN A 120 -2.07 3.41 -9.90
CA ASN A 120 -3.15 4.38 -9.87
C ASN A 120 -4.51 3.76 -9.53
N SER A 121 -4.87 2.64 -10.17
CA SER A 121 -6.23 2.06 -10.06
C SER A 121 -6.45 1.20 -8.83
N SER A 122 -5.39 0.59 -8.28
CA SER A 122 -5.46 -0.32 -7.13
C SER A 122 -4.28 -0.09 -6.17
N PRO A 123 -4.04 1.16 -5.70
CA PRO A 123 -2.83 1.53 -4.93
C PRO A 123 -2.61 0.68 -3.68
N TYR A 124 -3.70 0.12 -3.15
CA TYR A 124 -3.74 -0.65 -1.92
C TYR A 124 -4.07 -2.14 -2.12
N GLY A 125 -4.39 -2.53 -3.35
CA GLY A 125 -4.69 -3.89 -3.77
C GLY A 125 -3.54 -4.42 -4.62
N ASP A 126 -3.75 -4.47 -5.93
CA ASP A 126 -2.82 -5.05 -6.91
C ASP A 126 -1.66 -4.11 -7.28
N GLY A 127 -1.73 -2.84 -6.88
CA GLY A 127 -0.70 -1.82 -7.08
C GLY A 127 0.42 -1.82 -6.05
N TRP A 128 0.58 -2.87 -5.24
CA TRP A 128 1.75 -3.02 -4.38
C TRP A 128 3.02 -3.16 -5.22
N LEU A 129 4.17 -2.74 -4.70
CA LEU A 129 5.42 -2.63 -5.47
C LEU A 129 6.41 -3.73 -5.09
N LEU A 130 6.66 -3.88 -3.79
CA LEU A 130 7.64 -4.83 -3.26
C LEU A 130 7.04 -5.61 -2.09
N ARG A 131 7.46 -6.87 -1.95
CA ARG A 131 7.38 -7.61 -0.69
C ARG A 131 8.75 -7.54 -0.04
N VAL A 132 8.80 -7.09 1.20
CA VAL A 132 10.03 -6.84 1.94
C VAL A 132 10.03 -7.66 3.22
N ARG A 133 11.14 -8.35 3.48
CA ARG A 133 11.42 -9.00 4.75
C ARG A 133 12.10 -8.01 5.71
N PRO A 134 11.45 -7.60 6.82
CA PRO A 134 12.01 -6.63 7.73
C PRO A 134 13.32 -7.12 8.39
N SER A 135 14.32 -6.23 8.55
CA SER A 135 15.58 -6.60 9.20
C SER A 135 15.50 -6.71 10.73
N LYS A 136 14.46 -6.16 11.36
CA LYS A 136 14.26 -6.16 12.82
C LYS A 136 12.83 -6.61 13.16
N VAL A 137 12.68 -7.29 14.30
CA VAL A 137 11.36 -7.64 14.88
C VAL A 137 10.50 -6.40 15.14
N ASN A 138 11.13 -5.24 15.38
CA ASN A 138 10.45 -3.95 15.53
C ASN A 138 10.62 -3.12 14.25
N LEU A 139 9.53 -3.05 13.48
CA LEU A 139 9.41 -2.40 12.16
C LEU A 139 9.62 -0.87 12.12
N GLN A 140 10.05 -0.24 13.22
CA GLN A 140 10.18 1.23 13.33
C GLN A 140 8.89 1.96 12.94
N LEU A 141 7.76 1.41 13.37
CA LEU A 141 6.42 1.91 13.03
C LEU A 141 6.09 3.27 13.66
N HIS A 142 6.92 3.76 14.60
CA HIS A 142 6.73 5.05 15.27
C HIS A 142 6.90 6.25 14.32
N ASN A 143 7.61 6.06 13.20
CA ASN A 143 7.78 7.08 12.16
C ASN A 143 6.66 7.08 11.12
N LEU A 144 5.62 6.26 11.31
CA LEU A 144 4.56 6.03 10.33
C LEU A 144 3.19 6.38 10.92
N PHE A 145 2.30 6.89 10.07
CA PHE A 145 0.91 7.13 10.41
C PHE A 145 0.08 5.85 10.29
N THR A 146 -0.95 5.67 11.12
CA THR A 146 -1.86 4.50 11.07
C THR A 146 -3.29 4.89 11.45
N GLY A 147 -4.27 4.13 10.92
CA GLY A 147 -5.69 4.30 11.26
C GLY A 147 -6.18 5.73 11.00
N LYS A 148 -6.95 6.29 11.95
CA LYS A 148 -7.51 7.65 11.84
C LYS A 148 -6.45 8.74 11.69
N VAL A 149 -5.24 8.52 12.24
CA VAL A 149 -4.13 9.50 12.11
C VAL A 149 -3.66 9.57 10.66
N ALA A 150 -3.55 8.43 9.97
CA ALA A 150 -3.17 8.41 8.55
C ALA A 150 -4.19 9.12 7.67
N SER A 151 -5.49 8.89 7.89
CA SER A 151 -6.55 9.59 7.15
C SER A 151 -6.49 11.10 7.35
N LYS A 152 -6.41 11.57 8.61
CA LYS A 152 -6.30 13.01 8.91
C LYS A 152 -5.06 13.64 8.29
N TRP A 153 -3.93 12.93 8.29
CA TRP A 153 -2.71 13.41 7.66
C TRP A 153 -2.87 13.52 6.14
N GLN A 154 -3.48 12.53 5.46
CA GLN A 154 -3.76 12.61 4.03
C GLN A 154 -4.71 13.77 3.67
N ASP A 155 -5.73 14.01 4.49
CA ASP A 155 -6.65 15.15 4.31
C ASP A 155 -5.92 16.50 4.45
N ALA A 156 -4.96 16.58 5.39
CA ALA A 156 -4.11 17.75 5.55
C ALA A 156 -3.18 17.96 4.35
N GLU A 157 -2.55 16.91 3.80
CA GLU A 157 -1.72 17.02 2.59
C GLU A 157 -2.52 17.48 1.37
N ARG A 158 -3.78 17.04 1.22
CA ARG A 158 -4.69 17.54 0.18
C ARG A 158 -5.01 19.02 0.34
N SER A 159 -5.27 19.43 1.58
CA SER A 159 -5.57 20.84 1.90
C SER A 159 -4.36 21.74 1.64
N GLU A 160 -3.17 21.27 1.97
CA GLU A 160 -1.91 21.98 1.73
C GLU A 160 -1.61 22.12 0.23
N LEU A 161 -1.79 21.05 -0.55
CA LEU A 161 -1.62 21.13 -1.98
C LEU A 161 -2.63 22.10 -2.61
N ALA A 162 -3.88 22.12 -2.13
CA ALA A 162 -4.88 23.09 -2.59
C ALA A 162 -4.45 24.55 -2.31
N SER A 163 -3.82 24.81 -1.17
CA SER A 163 -3.25 26.12 -0.83
C SER A 163 -2.16 26.54 -1.82
N PHE A 164 -1.31 25.61 -2.26
CA PHE A 164 -0.27 25.87 -3.26
C PHE A 164 -0.85 26.45 -4.57
N PHE A 165 -2.06 26.04 -4.94
CA PHE A 165 -2.77 26.51 -6.14
C PHE A 165 -3.87 27.54 -5.87
N SER A 166 -3.99 28.06 -4.64
CA SER A 166 -5.03 29.03 -4.28
C SER A 166 -4.95 30.35 -5.06
N GLY A 167 -3.82 30.63 -5.73
CA GLY A 167 -3.67 31.72 -6.70
C GLY A 167 -4.09 31.40 -8.14
N THR A 168 -4.52 30.16 -8.45
CA THR A 168 -4.79 29.69 -9.82
C THR A 168 -6.24 29.19 -9.95
N PRO A 169 -7.18 30.08 -10.32
CA PRO A 169 -8.61 29.76 -10.38
C PRO A 169 -8.94 28.51 -11.23
N ALA A 170 -8.20 28.26 -12.31
CA ALA A 170 -8.49 27.19 -13.27
C ALA A 170 -8.46 25.77 -12.68
N LEU A 171 -7.84 25.54 -11.52
CA LEU A 171 -7.71 24.22 -10.90
C LEU A 171 -8.79 23.91 -9.85
N MET A 172 -9.68 24.88 -9.55
CA MET A 172 -10.70 24.75 -8.48
C MET A 172 -12.13 24.46 -8.99
N TYR A 173 -12.42 24.62 -10.28
CA TYR A 173 -13.82 24.75 -10.75
C TYR A 173 -14.50 23.53 -11.39
N GLN A 174 -13.88 22.35 -11.50
CA GLN A 174 -14.59 21.17 -11.99
C GLN A 174 -15.04 20.27 -10.83
N GLU A 175 -16.22 20.60 -10.31
CA GLU A 175 -17.12 19.80 -9.47
C GLU A 175 -16.48 18.86 -8.42
N GLY A 176 -16.33 19.39 -7.20
CA GLY A 176 -16.36 18.57 -5.97
C GLY A 176 -15.03 18.07 -5.42
N GLY A 177 -13.90 18.40 -6.03
CA GLY A 177 -12.59 18.05 -5.46
C GLY A 177 -11.43 18.59 -6.31
N VAL A 178 -10.31 18.90 -5.65
CA VAL A 178 -9.07 19.31 -6.31
C VAL A 178 -8.68 18.27 -7.34
N LEU A 179 -8.49 18.70 -8.60
CA LEU A 179 -8.01 17.83 -9.66
C LEU A 179 -6.54 17.49 -9.41
N LEU A 180 -6.29 16.45 -8.62
CA LEU A 180 -4.94 15.92 -8.38
C LEU A 180 -4.39 15.23 -9.62
N GLN A 181 -5.28 14.69 -10.46
CA GLN A 181 -4.86 13.89 -11.60
C GLN A 181 -4.11 14.73 -12.63
N ASN A 182 -2.94 14.22 -13.00
CA ASN A 182 -2.06 14.80 -14.01
C ASN A 182 -1.64 16.24 -13.69
N LEU A 183 -1.53 16.58 -12.40
CA LEU A 183 -1.00 17.86 -11.96
C LEU A 183 0.41 18.09 -12.51
N ALA A 184 1.20 17.03 -12.67
CA ALA A 184 2.47 17.10 -13.34
C ALA A 184 2.32 17.79 -14.72
N ASP A 185 1.50 17.30 -15.63
CA ASP A 185 1.31 17.94 -16.95
C ASP A 185 0.85 19.42 -16.86
N LYS A 186 0.23 19.74 -15.71
CA LYS A 186 -0.25 21.04 -15.22
C LYS A 186 0.81 22.12 -15.03
N CYS A 187 1.94 21.70 -14.50
CA CYS A 187 2.91 22.55 -13.81
C CYS A 187 4.14 22.80 -14.67
N SER A 188 4.71 23.99 -14.55
CA SER A 188 6.10 24.25 -14.94
C SER A 188 7.06 23.34 -14.16
N ASP A 189 8.28 23.18 -14.67
CA ASP A 189 9.26 22.31 -14.02
C ASP A 189 9.70 22.82 -12.64
N ASP A 190 9.67 24.14 -12.41
CA ASP A 190 10.00 24.74 -11.12
C ASP A 190 8.88 24.56 -10.08
N GLU A 191 7.61 24.70 -10.50
CA GLU A 191 6.45 24.37 -9.66
C GLU A 191 6.47 22.89 -9.30
N TRP A 192 6.69 22.02 -10.29
CA TRP A 192 6.80 20.58 -10.07
C TRP A 192 7.92 20.24 -9.09
N ARG A 193 9.11 20.84 -9.24
CA ARG A 193 10.23 20.60 -8.32
C ARG A 193 9.88 21.01 -6.89
N THR A 194 9.17 22.12 -6.72
CA THR A 194 8.72 22.61 -5.41
C THR A 194 7.72 21.64 -4.77
N ILE A 195 6.74 21.17 -5.55
CA ILE A 195 5.74 20.19 -5.12
C ILE A 195 6.41 18.85 -4.77
N ALA A 196 7.26 18.33 -5.65
CA ALA A 196 7.93 17.05 -5.45
C ALA A 196 8.80 17.06 -4.18
N ARG A 197 9.53 18.16 -3.94
CA ARG A 197 10.30 18.35 -2.71
C ARG A 197 9.41 18.36 -1.47
N ARG A 198 8.27 19.06 -1.51
CA ARG A 198 7.36 19.18 -0.36
C ARG A 198 6.65 17.86 -0.01
N PHE A 199 6.13 17.15 -1.01
CA PHE A 199 5.25 16.01 -0.78
C PHE A 199 5.98 14.67 -0.82
N PHE A 200 6.95 14.50 -1.73
CA PHE A 200 7.73 13.25 -1.83
C PHE A 200 9.05 13.30 -1.06
N GLN A 201 9.36 14.42 -0.41
CA GLN A 201 10.63 14.64 0.29
C GLN A 201 11.83 14.39 -0.63
N THR A 202 11.77 14.82 -1.90
CA THR A 202 12.92 14.72 -2.81
C THR A 202 13.94 15.82 -2.51
N ASP A 203 15.22 15.58 -2.81
CA ASP A 203 16.28 16.59 -2.66
C ASP A 203 16.17 17.68 -3.76
#